data_AF-A0A931AMK0-F1
#
_entry.id   AF-A0A931AMK0-F1
#
_cell.length_a   1.000
_cell.length_b   1.000
_cell.length_c   1.000
_cell.angle_alpha   90.00
_cell.angle_beta   90.00
_cell.angle_gamma   90.00
#
_symmetry.space_group_name_H-M   'P 1'
#
loop_
_entity.id
_entity.type
_entity.pdbx_description
1 polymer ?
#
loop_
_entity_poly.entity_id
_entity_poly.type
_entity_poly.pdbx_seq_one_letter_code
_entity_poly.pdbx_strand_id
1 'polypeptide(L)' 'MPRAAHLTFPFGSLIGEPDNEMQQIEVIKAALKLIETAKKPGTIVDLPFKWR' A
#
# COMPACT_ATOMS: atom_id res chain seq x y z
N MET A 1 2.37 2.75 17.61
CA MET A 1 3.63 2.41 16.91
C MET A 1 3.42 2.65 15.41
N PRO A 2 4.13 3.60 14.78
CA PRO A 2 3.89 3.96 13.38
C PRO A 2 4.32 2.84 12.42
N ARG A 3 3.60 2.66 11.32
CA ARG A 3 3.89 1.70 10.24
C ARG A 3 3.45 2.34 8.93
N ALA A 4 4.17 2.10 7.83
CA ALA A 4 3.85 2.69 6.54
C ALA A 4 4.02 1.69 5.40
N ALA A 5 3.10 1.75 4.44
CA ALA A 5 3.23 1.07 3.16
C ALA A 5 3.64 2.11 2.11
N HIS A 6 4.72 1.86 1.38
CA HIS A 6 5.21 2.73 0.33
C HIS A 6 4.81 2.18 -1.04
N LEU A 7 4.40 3.08 -1.93
CA LEU A 7 3.98 2.80 -3.30
C LEU A 7 4.69 3.76 -4.23
N THR A 8 5.10 3.28 -5.40
CA THR A 8 5.76 4.08 -6.44
C THR A 8 4.76 4.68 -7.43
N PHE A 9 3.54 4.97 -6.98
CA PHE A 9 2.49 5.55 -7.82
C PHE A 9 2.70 7.06 -8.03
N PRO A 10 2.11 7.64 -9.10
CA PRO A 10 2.11 9.08 -9.31
C PRO A 10 1.50 9.83 -8.13
N PHE A 11 1.94 11.08 -7.96
CA PHE A 11 1.47 11.94 -6.88
C PHE A 11 -0.05 12.13 -6.95
N GLY A 12 -0.74 11.90 -5.82
CA GLY A 12 -2.19 11.98 -5.72
C GLY A 12 -2.93 10.64 -5.92
N SER A 13 -2.23 9.59 -6.34
CA SER A 13 -2.81 8.26 -6.55
C SER A 13 -2.29 7.27 -5.52
N LEU A 14 -2.81 7.35 -4.30
CA LEU A 14 -2.32 6.53 -3.17
C LEU A 14 -2.78 5.08 -3.18
N ILE A 15 -3.88 4.79 -3.87
CA ILE A 15 -4.53 3.47 -3.82
C ILE A 15 -4.45 2.71 -5.15
N GLY A 16 -4.16 3.37 -6.25
CA GLY A 16 -4.12 2.73 -7.57
C GLY A 16 -4.51 3.70 -8.66
N GLU A 17 -4.63 3.17 -9.87
CA GLU A 17 -5.10 3.88 -11.04
C GLU A 17 -6.59 4.22 -10.93
N PRO A 18 -7.03 5.31 -11.59
CA PRO A 18 -8.45 5.56 -11.82
C PRO A 18 -9.11 4.35 -12.48
N ASP A 19 -10.33 4.03 -12.06
CA ASP A 19 -11.16 2.94 -12.59
C ASP A 19 -10.60 1.51 -12.46
N ASN A 20 -9.44 1.35 -11.81
CA ASN A 20 -8.86 0.03 -11.51
C ASN A 20 -9.21 -0.41 -10.08
N GLU A 21 -10.50 -0.71 -9.85
CA GLU A 21 -11.04 -1.10 -8.54
C GLU A 21 -10.28 -2.28 -7.91
N MET A 22 -9.90 -3.26 -8.73
CA MET A 22 -9.15 -4.43 -8.25
C MET A 22 -7.81 -4.03 -7.63
N GLN A 23 -7.03 -3.20 -8.31
CA GLN A 23 -5.75 -2.71 -7.80
C GLN A 23 -5.94 -1.89 -6.51
N GLN A 24 -6.97 -1.04 -6.48
CA GLN A 24 -7.32 -0.24 -5.29
C GLN A 24 -7.61 -1.12 -4.07
N ILE A 25 -8.42 -2.16 -4.25
CA ILE A 25 -8.75 -3.10 -3.18
C ILE A 25 -7.50 -3.88 -2.74
N GLU A 26 -6.65 -4.32 -3.66
CA GLU A 26 -5.44 -5.06 -3.33
C GLU A 26 -4.44 -4.22 -2.52
N VAL A 27 -4.24 -2.96 -2.90
CA VAL A 27 -3.38 -2.02 -2.18
C VAL A 27 -3.87 -1.81 -0.75
N ILE A 28 -5.17 -1.59 -0.56
CA ILE A 28 -5.78 -1.43 0.76
C ILE A 28 -5.61 -2.70 1.59
N LYS A 29 -5.89 -3.88 1.02
CA LYS A 29 -5.70 -5.17 1.71
C LYS A 29 -4.25 -5.38 2.13
N ALA A 30 -3.29 -5.03 1.28
CA ALA A 30 -1.88 -5.15 1.60
C ALA A 30 -1.47 -4.20 2.75
N ALA A 31 -1.97 -2.97 2.74
CA ALA A 31 -1.75 -2.02 3.83
C ALA A 31 -2.37 -2.51 5.15
N LEU A 32 -3.59 -3.06 5.13
CA LEU A 32 -4.24 -3.64 6.31
C LEU A 32 -3.46 -4.86 6.84
N LYS A 33 -2.99 -5.74 5.95
CA LYS A 33 -2.16 -6.88 6.32
C LYS A 33 -0.85 -6.46 6.98
N LEU A 34 -0.28 -5.32 6.59
CA LEU A 34 0.90 -4.76 7.25
C LEU A 34 0.62 -4.38 8.71
N ILE A 35 -0.58 -3.89 9.03
CA ILE A 35 -0.98 -3.58 10.42
C ILE A 35 -0.96 -4.85 11.28
N GLU A 36 -1.47 -5.96 10.73
CA GLU A 36 -1.52 -7.25 11.42
C GLU A 36 -0.14 -7.90 11.59
N THR A 37 0.72 -7.79 10.58
CA THR A 37 1.97 -8.55 10.50
C THR A 37 3.20 -7.79 11.00
N ALA A 38 3.21 -6.46 10.98
CA ALA A 38 4.36 -5.67 11.39
C ALA A 38 4.50 -5.64 12.93
N LYS A 39 5.46 -6.43 13.41
CA LYS A 39 5.79 -6.55 14.85
C LYS A 39 6.62 -5.38 15.39
N LYS A 40 7.35 -4.67 14.53
CA LYS A 40 8.25 -3.57 14.94
C LYS A 40 7.65 -2.19 14.64
N PRO A 41 7.73 -1.23 15.57
CA PRO A 41 7.45 0.17 15.29
C PRO A 41 8.39 0.70 14.20
N GLY A 42 7.91 1.64 13.38
CA GLY A 42 8.70 2.25 12.31
C GLY A 42 8.91 1.35 11.09
N THR A 43 8.18 0.24 10.97
CA THR A 43 8.30 -0.64 9.80
C THR A 43 7.69 0.05 8.58
N ILE A 44 8.52 0.24 7.56
CA ILE A 44 8.14 0.73 6.24
C ILE A 44 8.35 -0.41 5.25
N VAL A 45 7.33 -0.73 4.45
CA VAL A 45 7.39 -1.81 3.45
C VAL A 45 7.02 -1.27 2.09
N ASP A 46 7.83 -1.56 1.09
CA ASP A 46 7.52 -1.31 -0.31
C ASP A 46 6.53 -2.35 -0.83
N LEU A 47 5.37 -1.91 -1.31
CA LEU A 47 4.39 -2.80 -1.89
C LEU A 47 4.72 -3.09 -3.37
N PRO A 48 4.59 -4.34 -3.84
CA PRO A 48 5.01 -4.75 -5.19
C PRO A 48 4.03 -4.34 -6.31
N PHE A 49 3.20 -3.32 -6.08
CA PHE A 49 2.23 -2.85 -7.08
C PHE A 49 2.90 -1.90 -8.07
N LYS A 50 2.59 -2.07 -9.35
CA LYS A 50 3.09 -1.23 -10.43
C LYS A 50 1.93 -0.46 -11.06
N TRP A 51 2.20 0.77 -11.45
CA TRP A 51 1.32 1.60 -12.27
C TRP A 51 1.34 1.09 -13.72
N ARG A 52 0.21 0.63 -14.26
CA ARG A 52 0.06 0.12 -15.63
C ARG A 52 -1.30 0.40 -16.24
#